data_AF-A0A1V6STF9-F1
#
_entry.id   AF-A0A1V6STF9-F1
#
_cell.length_a   1.000
_cell.length_b   1.000
_cell.length_c   1.000
_cell.angle_alpha   90.00
_cell.angle_beta   90.00
_cell.angle_gamma   90.00
#
_symmetry.space_group_name_H-M   'P 1'
#
loop_
_entity.id
_entity.type
_entity.pdbx_description
1 polymer ?
#
loop_
_entity_poly.entity_id
_entity_poly.type
_entity_poly.pdbx_seq_one_letter_code
_entity_poly.pdbx_strand_id
1 'polypeptide(L)'
;MVDIVPLSSYPSYIDLLPSIQTCNITNLPENYFLKYYLYHALTWPQLSFVAVVRPKNGYPAGGKFGGIAGDVSGQYPKVVGYVLAKMEEEPSDGMQHGHITSISVMRTHRRLGIAERLMRMSQRAMAESHRANYVSLHVRVSNNAALRLYRDTLGFEVEKVESKYYADGEDAYAMHLKLQDQWMDWKAVEKRDREERKKNKKEGENGDDDEEDVDEGDEVGDLGKKEDGEKMVKVKMGRGLGVGDLVEKSDVQS
;
A
#
# COMPACT_ATOMS: atom_id res chain seq x y z
N MET A 1 16.23 15.90 8.49
CA MET A 1 16.18 15.02 7.30
C MET A 1 14.72 14.64 7.10
N VAL A 2 14.24 14.56 5.85
CA VAL A 2 12.87 14.11 5.55
C VAL A 2 12.93 12.66 5.10
N ASP A 3 12.26 11.80 5.85
CA ASP A 3 12.12 10.37 5.55
C ASP A 3 10.73 10.15 4.93
N ILE A 4 10.63 9.29 3.92
CA ILE A 4 9.34 8.84 3.39
C ILE A 4 9.16 7.39 3.83
N VAL A 5 8.09 7.13 4.55
CA VAL A 5 7.78 5.82 5.13
C VAL A 5 6.40 5.36 4.66
N PRO A 6 6.18 4.05 4.49
CA PRO A 6 4.85 3.52 4.22
C PRO A 6 3.93 3.76 5.42
N LEU A 7 2.65 3.98 5.15
CA LEU A 7 1.68 4.28 6.22
C LEU A 7 1.39 3.06 7.10
N SER A 8 1.21 1.89 6.49
CA SER A 8 0.70 0.70 7.18
C SER A 8 1.69 -0.48 7.25
N SER A 9 2.86 -0.40 6.60
CA SER A 9 3.87 -1.47 6.65
C SER A 9 4.63 -1.45 7.98
N TYR A 10 5.17 -2.58 8.43
CA TYR A 10 5.92 -2.63 9.70
C TYR A 10 7.29 -1.91 9.60
N PRO A 11 7.65 -1.05 10.58
CA PRO A 11 6.83 -0.56 11.68
C PRO A 11 5.72 0.39 11.19
N SER A 12 4.48 0.16 11.64
CA SER A 12 3.29 0.89 11.16
C SER A 12 3.25 2.32 11.69
N TYR A 13 2.79 3.25 10.84
CA TYR A 13 2.64 4.68 11.11
C TYR A 13 1.16 5.12 11.08
N ILE A 14 0.23 4.19 11.31
CA ILE A 14 -1.23 4.46 11.36
C ILE A 14 -1.57 5.43 12.51
N ASP A 15 -0.77 5.47 13.57
CA ASP A 15 -0.84 6.46 14.64
C ASP A 15 -0.66 7.91 14.16
N LEU A 16 -0.03 8.11 12.99
CA LEU A 16 0.13 9.43 12.36
C LEU A 16 -1.11 9.91 11.59
N LEU A 17 -2.17 9.10 11.47
CA LEU A 17 -3.38 9.49 10.74
C LEU A 17 -3.98 10.85 11.19
N PRO A 18 -4.05 11.20 12.50
CA PRO A 18 -4.48 12.54 12.91
C PRO A 18 -3.57 13.67 12.41
N SER A 19 -2.25 13.42 12.35
CA SER A 19 -1.28 14.38 11.80
C SER A 19 -1.39 14.53 10.29
N ILE A 20 -1.67 13.43 9.59
CA ILE A 20 -1.97 13.42 8.16
C ILE A 20 -3.25 14.20 7.87
N GLN A 21 -4.32 13.97 8.64
CA GLN A 21 -5.57 14.73 8.51
C GLN A 21 -5.34 16.23 8.77
N THR A 22 -4.54 16.59 9.77
CA THR A 22 -4.18 18.00 10.02
C THR A 22 -3.40 18.59 8.83
N CYS A 23 -2.51 17.81 8.21
CA CYS A 23 -1.80 18.21 7.00
C CYS A 23 -2.74 18.42 5.81
N ASN A 24 -3.78 17.58 5.66
CA ASN A 24 -4.83 17.75 4.65
C ASN A 24 -5.59 19.08 4.86
N ILE A 25 -6.17 19.28 6.06
CA ILE A 25 -6.93 20.48 6.44
C ILE A 25 -6.15 21.77 6.22
N THR A 26 -4.84 21.75 6.50
CA THR A 26 -3.99 22.93 6.36
C THR A 26 -3.71 23.30 4.90
N ASN A 27 -3.77 22.34 3.98
CA ASN A 27 -3.27 22.51 2.61
C ASN A 27 -4.34 22.40 1.52
N LEU A 28 -5.46 21.74 1.78
CA LEU A 28 -6.48 21.40 0.79
C LEU A 28 -7.89 21.76 1.30
N PRO A 29 -8.76 22.29 0.43
CA PRO A 29 -10.18 22.48 0.75
C PRO A 29 -10.96 21.16 0.79
N GLU A 30 -10.51 20.12 0.09
CA GLU A 30 -11.11 18.78 0.09
C GLU A 30 -10.67 17.99 1.34
N ASN A 31 -11.61 17.84 2.27
CA ASN A 31 -11.38 17.28 3.60
C ASN A 31 -12.23 16.02 3.85
N TYR A 32 -11.71 15.14 4.71
CA TYR A 32 -12.34 13.84 5.00
C TYR A 32 -12.37 13.54 6.50
N PHE A 33 -13.37 12.75 6.92
CA PHE A 33 -13.40 12.20 8.27
C PHE A 33 -12.27 11.19 8.48
N LEU A 34 -11.78 11.06 9.71
CA LEU A 34 -10.70 10.12 10.05
C LEU A 34 -11.02 8.67 9.65
N LYS A 35 -12.30 8.29 9.71
CA LYS A 35 -12.80 6.98 9.25
C LYS A 35 -12.40 6.68 7.79
N TYR A 36 -12.37 7.69 6.92
CA TYR A 36 -12.01 7.52 5.52
C TYR A 36 -10.52 7.23 5.35
N TYR A 37 -9.66 7.86 6.16
CA TYR A 37 -8.23 7.57 6.19
C TYR A 37 -7.95 6.15 6.70
N LEU A 38 -8.65 5.73 7.76
CA LEU A 38 -8.58 4.36 8.29
C LEU A 38 -8.97 3.33 7.23
N TYR A 39 -10.05 3.59 6.49
CA TYR A 39 -10.45 2.72 5.39
C TYR A 39 -9.32 2.55 4.34
N HIS A 40 -8.67 3.63 3.91
CA HIS A 40 -7.53 3.50 2.97
C HIS A 40 -6.36 2.71 3.57
N ALA A 41 -5.98 3.05 4.81
CA ALA A 41 -4.84 2.45 5.48
C ALA A 41 -5.01 0.94 5.74
N LEU A 42 -6.25 0.48 5.91
CA LEU A 42 -6.58 -0.91 6.20
C LEU A 42 -6.93 -1.71 4.93
N THR A 43 -7.58 -1.10 3.94
CA THR A 43 -7.94 -1.79 2.69
C THR A 43 -6.75 -1.92 1.74
N TRP A 44 -5.91 -0.88 1.63
CA TRP A 44 -4.73 -0.87 0.75
C TRP A 44 -3.46 -0.41 1.48
N PRO A 45 -2.95 -1.22 2.42
CA PRO A 45 -1.86 -0.82 3.31
C PRO A 45 -0.53 -0.50 2.60
N GLN A 46 -0.33 -0.99 1.38
CA GLN A 46 0.90 -0.81 0.59
C GLN A 46 0.93 0.51 -0.18
N LEU A 47 -0.21 1.19 -0.39
CA LEU A 47 -0.32 2.24 -1.41
C LEU A 47 -0.06 3.65 -0.88
N SER A 48 -0.26 3.86 0.43
CA SER A 48 -0.18 5.18 1.05
C SER A 48 1.16 5.39 1.77
N PHE A 49 1.74 6.58 1.61
CA PHE A 49 3.04 6.93 2.16
C PHE A 49 2.99 8.28 2.86
N VAL A 50 3.85 8.46 3.86
CA VAL A 50 3.95 9.70 4.65
C VAL A 50 5.39 10.20 4.67
N ALA A 51 5.55 11.50 4.47
CA ALA A 51 6.82 12.20 4.59
C ALA A 51 6.91 12.80 5.98
N VAL A 52 7.92 12.39 6.74
CA VAL A 52 8.13 12.78 8.14
C VAL A 52 9.48 13.44 8.35
N VAL A 53 9.54 14.40 9.26
CA VAL A 53 10.79 15.00 9.72
C VAL A 53 11.20 14.35 11.03
N ARG A 54 12.37 13.72 11.02
CA ARG A 54 12.99 13.19 12.23
C ARG A 54 13.71 14.30 13.01
N PRO A 55 13.53 14.40 14.34
CA PRO A 55 14.30 15.32 15.17
C PRO A 55 15.80 14.96 15.14
N LYS A 56 16.67 15.98 15.17
CA LYS A 56 18.14 15.82 15.07
C LYS A 56 18.73 14.95 16.18
N ASN A 57 18.12 14.97 17.37
CA ASN A 57 18.62 14.26 18.55
C ASN A 57 17.88 12.93 18.79
N GLY A 58 17.20 12.39 17.77
CA GLY A 58 16.34 11.22 17.92
C GLY A 58 15.04 11.53 18.68
N TYR A 59 14.12 10.57 18.70
CA TYR A 59 12.94 10.65 19.55
C TYR A 59 13.35 10.33 20.99
N PRO A 60 12.85 11.06 22.00
CA PRO A 60 13.16 10.78 23.39
C PRO A 60 12.74 9.33 23.73
N ALA A 61 13.71 8.51 24.13
CA ALA A 61 13.44 7.16 24.61
C ALA A 61 12.71 7.25 25.97
N GLY A 62 11.48 6.75 26.04
CA GLY A 62 10.73 6.66 27.30
C GLY A 62 9.80 7.84 27.59
N GLY A 63 8.95 8.22 26.63
CA GLY A 63 7.84 9.12 26.89
C GLY A 63 6.87 8.50 27.90
N LYS A 64 6.99 8.88 29.18
CA LYS A 64 5.85 8.79 30.11
C LYS A 64 4.67 9.44 29.38
N PHE A 65 3.52 8.76 29.33
CA PHE A 65 2.26 9.36 28.88
C PHE A 65 2.05 10.63 29.72
N GLY A 66 2.48 11.77 29.17
CA GLY A 66 2.19 13.06 29.76
C GLY A 66 0.69 13.15 29.82
N GLY A 67 0.13 13.43 31.00
CA GLY A 67 -1.30 13.57 31.18
C GLY A 67 -1.91 14.58 30.20
N ILE A 68 -3.21 14.84 30.35
CA ILE A 68 -4.10 15.59 29.44
C ILE A 68 -3.59 16.99 28.99
N ALA A 69 -2.48 17.51 29.55
CA ALA A 69 -1.83 18.77 29.21
C ALA A 69 -0.32 18.69 28.85
N GLY A 70 0.20 17.51 28.46
CA GLY A 70 1.60 17.37 28.04
C GLY A 70 1.84 17.73 26.58
N ASP A 71 2.94 18.44 26.28
CA ASP A 71 3.40 18.67 24.90
C ASP A 71 3.78 17.33 24.23
N VAL A 72 2.85 16.80 23.44
CA VAL A 72 3.00 15.52 22.70
C VAL A 72 3.81 15.70 21.41
N SER A 73 4.17 16.95 21.04
CA SER A 73 4.80 17.25 19.76
C SER A 73 6.18 16.63 19.56
N GLY A 74 6.87 16.29 20.66
CA GLY A 74 8.17 15.62 20.64
C GLY A 74 8.10 14.09 20.58
N GLN A 75 6.93 13.47 20.71
CA GLN A 75 6.79 12.01 20.79
C GLN A 75 6.60 11.35 19.42
N TYR A 76 6.03 12.07 18.46
CA TYR A 76 5.74 11.54 17.12
C TYR A 76 6.55 12.25 16.04
N PRO A 77 6.85 11.56 14.92
CA PRO A 77 7.37 12.20 13.72
C PRO A 77 6.48 13.35 13.25
N LYS A 78 7.11 14.49 12.93
CA LYS A 78 6.38 15.61 12.34
C LYS A 78 6.05 15.28 10.88
N VAL A 79 4.77 15.09 10.58
CA VAL A 79 4.28 14.91 9.21
C VAL A 79 4.40 16.21 8.43
N VAL A 80 5.07 16.16 7.28
CA VAL A 80 5.27 17.30 6.37
C VAL A 80 4.69 17.07 4.98
N GLY A 81 4.27 15.85 4.67
CA GLY A 81 3.53 15.52 3.47
C GLY A 81 3.02 14.10 3.51
N TYR A 82 2.09 13.77 2.62
CA TYR A 82 1.53 12.42 2.50
C TYR A 82 0.98 12.21 1.10
N VAL A 83 0.83 10.94 0.73
CA VAL A 83 -0.02 10.49 -0.38
C VAL A 83 -0.96 9.42 0.17
N LEU A 84 -2.25 9.63 -0.06
CA LEU A 84 -3.34 8.73 0.26
C LEU A 84 -3.88 8.17 -1.04
N ALA A 85 -3.81 6.86 -1.19
CA ALA A 85 -4.12 6.18 -2.43
C ALA A 85 -4.91 4.90 -2.18
N LYS A 86 -5.70 4.51 -3.19
CA LYS A 86 -6.54 3.31 -3.20
C LYS A 86 -6.46 2.60 -4.54
N MET A 87 -6.94 1.37 -4.60
CA MET A 87 -7.38 0.76 -5.86
C MET A 87 -8.82 1.16 -6.15
N GLU A 88 -9.18 1.27 -7.42
CA GLU A 88 -10.58 1.43 -7.78
C GLU A 88 -11.31 0.08 -7.61
N GLU A 89 -12.40 0.08 -6.86
CA GLU A 89 -13.15 -1.12 -6.51
C GLU A 89 -14.11 -1.54 -7.64
N GLU A 90 -14.69 -0.56 -8.32
CA GLU A 90 -15.67 -0.75 -9.41
C GLU A 90 -15.19 -0.04 -10.70
N PRO A 91 -14.15 -0.56 -11.38
CA PRO A 91 -13.64 0.05 -12.59
C PRO A 91 -14.68 -0.01 -13.72
N SER A 92 -15.09 1.17 -14.23
CA SER A 92 -16.09 1.27 -15.29
C SER A 92 -15.65 0.67 -16.63
N ASP A 93 -14.34 0.61 -16.87
CA ASP A 93 -13.71 0.07 -18.07
C ASP A 93 -13.29 -1.40 -17.91
N GLY A 94 -13.53 -2.00 -16.73
CA GLY A 94 -13.10 -3.35 -16.38
C GLY A 94 -11.58 -3.49 -16.16
N MET A 95 -10.81 -2.39 -16.22
CA MET A 95 -9.37 -2.43 -15.99
C MET A 95 -9.05 -2.05 -14.54
N GLN A 96 -8.38 -2.95 -13.83
CA GLN A 96 -7.88 -2.67 -12.49
C GLN A 96 -6.87 -1.52 -12.54
N HIS A 97 -7.13 -0.46 -11.78
CA HIS A 97 -6.30 0.75 -11.74
C HIS A 97 -6.29 1.37 -10.35
N GLY A 98 -5.24 2.11 -10.05
CA GLY A 98 -5.11 2.86 -8.79
C GLY A 98 -5.72 4.26 -8.91
N HIS A 99 -6.07 4.85 -7.77
CA HIS A 99 -6.55 6.22 -7.69
C HIS A 99 -5.84 6.98 -6.56
N ILE A 100 -5.38 8.19 -6.86
CA ILE A 100 -4.80 9.11 -5.86
C ILE A 100 -5.93 9.94 -5.25
N THR A 101 -6.38 9.52 -4.07
CA THR A 101 -7.41 10.21 -3.30
C THR A 101 -6.95 11.58 -2.83
N SER A 102 -5.73 11.69 -2.31
CA SER A 102 -5.21 12.96 -1.79
C SER A 102 -3.70 12.95 -1.69
N ILE A 103 -3.07 14.05 -2.11
CA ILE A 103 -1.64 14.28 -1.92
C ILE A 103 -1.41 15.72 -1.48
N SER A 104 -0.57 15.89 -0.48
CA SER A 104 -0.22 17.22 -0.01
C SER A 104 1.17 17.25 0.62
N VAL A 105 1.81 18.40 0.51
CA VAL A 105 3.06 18.72 1.18
C VAL A 105 2.93 20.11 1.79
N MET A 106 3.29 20.24 3.06
CA MET A 106 3.34 21.50 3.79
C MET A 106 4.10 22.55 3.01
N ARG A 107 3.58 23.78 2.92
CA ARG A 107 4.17 24.88 2.13
C ARG A 107 5.67 25.08 2.42
N THR A 108 6.08 24.95 3.68
CA THR A 108 7.47 25.09 4.14
C THR A 108 8.42 23.99 3.65
N HIS A 109 7.90 22.88 3.14
CA HIS A 109 8.67 21.72 2.66
C HIS A 109 8.45 21.42 1.16
N ARG A 110 7.78 22.33 0.43
CA ARG A 110 7.62 22.21 -1.03
C ARG A 110 8.94 22.49 -1.75
N ARG A 111 9.00 22.10 -3.04
CA ARG A 111 10.19 22.24 -3.91
C ARG A 111 11.44 21.45 -3.46
N LEU A 112 11.23 20.45 -2.61
CA LEU A 112 12.26 19.49 -2.17
C LEU A 112 12.10 18.10 -2.81
N GLY A 113 11.29 17.98 -3.87
CA GLY A 113 11.00 16.69 -4.53
C GLY A 113 10.16 15.70 -3.72
N ILE A 114 9.60 16.10 -2.56
CA ILE A 114 8.85 15.21 -1.68
C ILE A 114 7.62 14.62 -2.37
N ALA A 115 6.81 15.47 -3.02
CA ALA A 115 5.59 15.03 -3.69
C ALA A 115 5.89 14.05 -4.84
N GLU A 116 6.95 14.30 -5.61
CA GLU A 116 7.39 13.40 -6.67
C GLU A 116 7.76 12.02 -6.10
N ARG A 117 8.57 11.98 -5.04
CA ARG A 117 8.99 10.73 -4.40
C ARG A 117 7.79 9.95 -3.82
N LEU A 118 6.87 10.65 -3.13
CA LEU A 118 5.63 10.05 -2.63
C LEU A 118 4.81 9.40 -3.76
N MET A 119 4.61 10.12 -4.86
CA MET A 119 3.88 9.61 -6.03
C MET A 119 4.56 8.39 -6.65
N ARG A 120 5.87 8.44 -6.89
CA ARG A 120 6.62 7.31 -7.48
C ARG A 120 6.54 6.05 -6.61
N MET A 121 6.61 6.20 -5.28
CA MET A 121 6.47 5.07 -4.36
C MET A 121 5.06 4.48 -4.39
N SER A 122 4.03 5.33 -4.42
CA SER A 122 2.63 4.89 -4.52
C SER A 122 2.35 4.18 -5.85
N GLN A 123 2.79 4.76 -6.98
CA GLN A 123 2.67 4.17 -8.32
C GLN A 123 3.31 2.79 -8.41
N ARG A 124 4.54 2.68 -7.91
CA ARG A 124 5.27 1.41 -7.87
C ARG A 124 4.52 0.37 -7.04
N ALA A 125 4.02 0.75 -5.86
CA ALA A 125 3.25 -0.15 -5.01
C ALA A 125 1.95 -0.62 -5.69
N MET A 126 1.25 0.26 -6.43
CA MET A 126 0.08 -0.10 -7.23
C MET A 126 0.41 -1.12 -8.32
N ALA A 127 1.50 -0.90 -9.06
CA ALA A 127 1.94 -1.78 -10.13
C ALA A 127 2.38 -3.16 -9.59
N GLU A 128 3.19 -3.16 -8.53
CA GLU A 128 3.78 -4.39 -7.97
C GLU A 128 2.76 -5.22 -7.16
N SER A 129 1.97 -4.59 -6.30
CA SER A 129 1.08 -5.31 -5.36
C SER A 129 -0.28 -5.64 -5.97
N HIS A 130 -0.77 -4.82 -6.90
CA HIS A 130 -2.13 -4.93 -7.43
C HIS A 130 -2.20 -4.99 -8.95
N ARG A 131 -1.06 -5.07 -9.67
CA ARG A 131 -1.01 -5.12 -11.15
C ARG A 131 -1.88 -4.02 -11.78
N ALA A 132 -1.84 -2.82 -11.19
CA ALA A 132 -2.60 -1.69 -11.72
C ALA A 132 -2.18 -1.41 -13.18
N ASN A 133 -3.16 -1.29 -14.07
CA ASN A 133 -2.93 -0.94 -15.47
C ASN A 133 -2.52 0.52 -15.62
N TYR A 134 -3.14 1.39 -14.83
CA TYR A 134 -2.84 2.79 -14.77
C TYR A 134 -3.15 3.33 -13.37
N VAL A 135 -2.79 4.58 -13.13
CA VAL A 135 -3.23 5.36 -11.96
C VAL A 135 -3.99 6.60 -12.43
N SER A 136 -5.10 6.92 -11.77
CA SER A 136 -5.92 8.09 -12.05
C SER A 136 -5.90 9.10 -10.89
N LEU A 137 -6.17 10.37 -11.21
CA LEU A 137 -6.36 11.44 -10.22
C LEU A 137 -7.19 12.59 -10.81
N HIS A 138 -7.69 13.45 -9.93
CA HIS A 138 -8.35 14.70 -10.28
C HIS A 138 -7.55 15.90 -9.78
N VAL A 139 -7.44 16.93 -10.62
CA VAL A 139 -6.76 18.17 -10.27
C VAL A 139 -7.53 19.39 -10.76
N ARG A 140 -7.65 20.40 -9.89
CA ARG A 140 -8.18 21.73 -10.21
C ARG A 140 -7.48 22.33 -11.43
N VAL A 141 -8.25 22.84 -12.38
CA VAL A 141 -7.72 23.47 -13.61
C VAL A 141 -6.82 24.67 -13.29
N SER A 142 -7.06 25.38 -12.19
CA SER A 142 -6.26 26.52 -11.75
C SER A 142 -4.95 26.14 -11.03
N ASN A 143 -4.76 24.87 -10.63
CA ASN A 143 -3.64 24.43 -9.80
C ASN A 143 -2.37 24.16 -10.63
N ASN A 144 -1.75 25.24 -11.11
CA ASN A 144 -0.54 25.21 -11.93
C ASN A 144 0.64 24.44 -11.32
N ALA A 145 0.78 24.46 -9.98
CA ALA A 145 1.87 23.76 -9.31
C ALA A 145 1.69 22.23 -9.38
N ALA A 146 0.46 21.75 -9.15
CA ALA A 146 0.14 20.33 -9.27
C ALA A 146 0.17 19.87 -10.74
N LEU A 147 -0.33 20.69 -11.68
CA LEU A 147 -0.28 20.38 -13.11
C LEU A 147 1.15 20.16 -13.62
N ARG A 148 2.11 21.00 -13.18
CA ARG A 148 3.53 20.80 -13.52
C ARG A 148 4.08 19.51 -12.95
N LEU A 149 3.72 19.16 -11.71
CA LEU A 149 4.14 17.90 -11.10
C LEU A 149 3.59 16.70 -11.89
N TYR A 150 2.28 16.67 -12.14
CA TYR A 150 1.64 15.52 -12.78
C TYR A 150 2.04 15.39 -14.25
N ARG A 151 1.89 16.47 -15.04
CA ARG A 151 2.15 16.44 -16.48
C ARG A 151 3.64 16.43 -16.79
N ASP A 152 4.39 17.41 -16.27
CA ASP A 152 5.77 17.64 -16.72
C ASP A 152 6.79 16.73 -16.02
N THR A 153 6.54 16.35 -14.77
CA THR A 153 7.50 15.54 -13.97
C THR A 153 7.15 14.05 -13.92
N LEU A 154 5.86 13.73 -13.77
CA LEU A 154 5.39 12.35 -13.60
C LEU A 154 4.83 11.74 -14.89
N GLY A 155 4.57 12.55 -15.93
CA GLY A 155 4.11 12.07 -17.23
C GLY A 155 2.63 11.69 -17.29
N PHE A 156 1.78 12.25 -16.41
CA PHE A 156 0.34 12.08 -16.51
C PHE A 156 -0.23 12.78 -17.74
N GLU A 157 -1.17 12.12 -18.39
CA GLU A 157 -1.94 12.64 -19.52
C GLU A 157 -3.33 13.06 -19.04
N VAL A 158 -3.92 14.05 -19.71
CA VAL A 158 -5.31 14.47 -19.43
C VAL A 158 -6.25 13.58 -20.23
N GLU A 159 -7.14 12.89 -19.55
CA GLU A 159 -8.16 12.05 -20.18
C GLU A 159 -9.38 12.89 -20.57
N LYS A 160 -9.92 13.67 -19.63
CA LYS A 160 -11.12 14.50 -19.83
C LYS A 160 -11.18 15.65 -18.83
N VAL A 161 -12.07 16.60 -19.11
CA VAL A 161 -12.42 17.68 -18.19
C VAL A 161 -13.77 17.36 -17.55
N GLU A 162 -13.82 17.34 -16.22
CA GLU A 162 -15.05 17.16 -15.47
C GLU A 162 -15.55 18.52 -14.99
N SER A 163 -16.70 18.94 -15.53
CA SER A 163 -17.26 20.25 -15.23
C SER A 163 -17.89 20.29 -13.85
N LYS A 164 -17.64 21.36 -13.09
CA LYS A 164 -18.15 21.59 -11.73
C LYS A 164 -17.89 20.40 -10.79
N TYR A 165 -16.70 19.81 -10.92
CA TYR A 165 -16.30 18.66 -10.12
C TYR A 165 -16.15 19.02 -8.64
N TYR A 166 -15.55 20.18 -8.36
CA TYR A 166 -15.34 20.63 -6.98
C TYR A 166 -16.57 21.36 -6.42
N ALA A 167 -16.72 21.38 -5.09
CA ALA A 167 -17.89 21.93 -4.41
C ALA A 167 -18.11 23.44 -4.65
N ASP A 168 -17.05 24.17 -4.98
CA ASP A 168 -17.07 25.58 -5.37
C ASP A 168 -17.39 25.80 -6.87
N GLY A 169 -17.66 24.72 -7.60
CA GLY A 169 -18.00 24.74 -9.01
C GLY A 169 -16.80 24.81 -9.95
N GLU A 170 -15.56 24.70 -9.44
CA GLU A 170 -14.38 24.62 -10.29
C GLU A 170 -14.34 23.29 -11.06
N ASP A 171 -13.94 23.35 -12.32
CA ASP A 171 -13.71 22.17 -13.16
C ASP A 171 -12.43 21.42 -12.73
N ALA A 172 -12.38 20.13 -13.02
CA ALA A 172 -11.21 19.29 -12.78
C ALA A 172 -10.69 18.67 -14.09
N TYR A 173 -9.38 18.54 -14.22
CA TYR A 173 -8.78 17.59 -15.14
C TYR A 173 -8.78 16.22 -14.50
N ALA A 174 -9.41 15.24 -15.15
CA ALA A 174 -9.18 13.83 -14.89
C ALA A 174 -7.90 13.43 -15.63
N MET A 175 -6.90 13.00 -14.88
CA MET A 175 -5.58 12.65 -15.42
C MET A 175 -5.26 11.19 -15.14
N HIS A 176 -4.49 10.56 -16.03
CA HIS A 176 -4.05 9.19 -15.87
C HIS A 176 -2.59 8.97 -16.30
N LEU A 177 -1.97 7.93 -15.75
CA LEU A 177 -0.62 7.47 -16.10
C LEU A 177 -0.63 5.95 -16.21
N LYS A 178 -0.19 5.41 -17.35
CA LYS A 178 -0.05 3.96 -17.57
C LYS A 178 1.07 3.37 -16.70
N LEU A 179 0.81 2.20 -16.12
CA LEU A 179 1.71 1.51 -15.20
C LEU A 179 2.12 0.11 -15.70
N GLN A 180 1.61 -0.35 -16.86
CA GLN A 180 1.93 -1.69 -17.37
C GLN A 180 3.43 -1.93 -17.54
N ASP A 181 4.19 -0.91 -17.95
CA ASP A 181 5.64 -1.00 -18.11
C ASP A 181 6.39 -1.20 -16.79
N GLN A 182 5.72 -0.96 -15.65
CA GLN A 182 6.27 -1.13 -14.30
C GLN A 182 5.91 -2.48 -13.67
N TRP A 183 5.20 -3.36 -14.40
CA TRP A 183 4.86 -4.67 -13.89
C TRP A 183 6.11 -5.53 -13.68
N MET A 184 6.15 -6.24 -12.55
CA MET A 184 7.16 -7.25 -12.30
C MET A 184 7.01 -8.40 -13.30
N ASP A 185 8.04 -8.62 -14.12
CA ASP A 185 8.15 -9.83 -14.93
C ASP A 185 8.71 -10.96 -14.07
N TRP A 186 7.81 -11.72 -13.45
CA TRP A 186 8.16 -12.89 -12.64
C TRP A 186 9.00 -13.92 -13.39
N LYS A 187 8.83 -14.05 -14.71
CA LYS A 187 9.66 -14.98 -15.50
C LYS A 187 11.11 -14.49 -15.59
N ALA A 188 11.31 -13.17 -15.72
CA ALA A 188 12.63 -12.57 -15.70
C ALA A 188 13.27 -12.70 -14.30
N VAL A 189 12.49 -12.50 -13.23
CA VAL A 189 12.96 -12.68 -11.85
C VAL A 189 13.37 -14.13 -11.59
N GLU A 190 12.51 -15.11 -11.90
CA GLU A 190 12.80 -16.54 -11.75
C GLU A 190 14.03 -16.97 -12.57
N LYS A 191 14.21 -16.42 -13.76
CA LYS A 191 15.40 -16.67 -14.59
C LYS A 191 16.66 -16.15 -13.91
N ARG A 192 16.63 -14.92 -13.39
CA ARG A 192 17.76 -14.31 -12.67
C ARG A 192 18.12 -15.13 -11.43
N ASP A 193 17.12 -15.50 -10.62
CA ASP A 193 17.33 -16.28 -9.40
C ASP A 193 17.90 -17.68 -9.73
N ARG A 194 17.47 -18.30 -10.83
CA ARG A 194 18.04 -19.55 -11.33
C ARG A 194 19.49 -19.39 -11.79
N GLU A 195 19.83 -18.28 -12.42
CA GLU A 195 21.20 -17.96 -12.85
C GLU A 195 22.11 -17.67 -11.65
N GLU A 196 21.64 -16.93 -10.65
CA GLU A 196 22.37 -16.66 -9.40
C GLU A 196 22.62 -17.93 -8.59
N ARG A 197 21.60 -18.82 -8.45
CA ARG A 197 21.80 -20.14 -7.82
C ARG A 197 22.85 -20.99 -8.52
N LYS A 198 22.91 -20.94 -9.86
CA LYS A 198 23.94 -21.64 -10.65
C LYS A 198 25.32 -21.01 -10.48
N LYS A 199 25.40 -19.70 -10.32
CA LYS A 199 26.66 -18.98 -10.10
C LYS A 199 27.24 -19.27 -8.71
N ASN A 200 26.41 -19.22 -7.66
CA ASN A 200 26.84 -19.54 -6.30
C ASN A 200 27.29 -21.00 -6.16
N LYS A 201 26.62 -21.96 -6.83
CA LYS A 201 27.09 -23.36 -6.88
C LYS A 201 28.46 -23.52 -7.54
N LYS A 202 28.73 -22.77 -8.61
CA LYS A 202 30.04 -22.80 -9.29
C LYS A 202 31.16 -22.09 -8.54
N GLU A 203 30.83 -21.10 -7.71
CA GLU A 203 31.81 -20.41 -6.86
C GLU A 203 32.13 -21.19 -5.58
N GLY A 204 31.21 -22.04 -5.09
CA GLY A 204 31.45 -22.98 -3.98
C GLY A 204 32.31 -24.19 -4.35
N GLU A 205 32.33 -24.61 -5.62
CA GLU A 205 33.14 -25.75 -6.10
C GLU A 205 34.66 -25.45 -6.24
N ASN A 206 35.13 -24.25 -5.86
CA ASN A 206 36.55 -23.87 -5.85
C ASN A 206 37.16 -23.75 -4.45
N GLY A 207 36.42 -24.10 -3.40
CA GLY A 207 36.98 -24.36 -2.07
C GLY A 207 36.91 -25.85 -1.79
N ASP A 208 38.07 -26.50 -1.70
CA ASP A 208 38.18 -27.79 -1.01
C ASP A 208 37.59 -27.61 0.40
N ASP A 209 36.44 -28.24 0.66
CA ASP A 209 36.22 -29.16 1.76
C ASP A 209 34.82 -29.76 1.62
N ASP A 210 34.77 -31.10 1.64
CA ASP A 210 33.56 -31.90 1.74
C ASP A 210 32.80 -31.54 3.03
N GLU A 211 31.79 -30.68 2.94
CA GLU A 211 30.67 -30.65 3.89
C GLU A 211 29.39 -30.87 3.09
N GLU A 212 28.79 -32.04 3.30
CA GLU A 212 27.40 -32.31 2.94
C GLU A 212 26.53 -31.21 3.56
N ASP A 213 25.90 -30.38 2.72
CA ASP A 213 24.80 -29.51 3.15
C ASP A 213 23.70 -30.43 3.73
N VAL A 214 23.72 -30.59 5.05
CA VAL A 214 22.64 -31.19 5.82
C VAL A 214 21.42 -30.28 5.62
N ASP A 215 20.41 -30.82 4.97
CA ASP A 215 19.08 -30.23 4.87
C ASP A 215 18.50 -30.06 6.28
N GLU A 216 18.65 -28.87 6.88
CA GLU A 216 17.97 -28.46 8.12
C GLU A 216 16.49 -28.11 7.87
N GLY A 217 15.87 -28.69 6.85
CA GLY A 217 14.42 -28.75 6.70
C GLY A 217 13.89 -30.04 7.29
N ASP A 218 13.47 -30.03 8.56
CA ASP A 218 12.69 -31.13 9.12
C ASP A 218 11.47 -31.43 8.22
N GLU A 219 11.30 -32.70 7.85
CA GLU A 219 10.11 -33.21 7.16
C GLU A 219 8.86 -32.93 8.02
N VAL A 220 8.09 -31.91 7.64
CA VAL A 220 6.74 -31.72 8.18
C VAL A 220 5.79 -32.75 7.59
N GLY A 221 5.73 -33.92 8.25
CA GLY A 221 4.55 -34.77 8.28
C GLY A 221 4.68 -36.13 7.62
N ASP A 222 5.44 -37.05 8.21
CA ASP A 222 5.32 -38.48 7.94
C ASP A 222 4.17 -39.07 8.80
N LEU A 223 2.98 -39.17 8.21
CA LEU A 223 1.91 -40.04 8.70
C LEU A 223 1.36 -40.86 7.52
N GLY A 224 2.06 -41.95 7.22
CA GLY A 224 1.38 -43.23 7.00
C GLY A 224 1.60 -43.89 5.64
N LYS A 225 2.78 -44.48 5.44
CA LYS A 225 2.90 -45.71 4.66
C LYS A 225 2.00 -46.80 5.27
N LYS A 226 1.26 -47.48 4.41
CA LYS A 226 0.40 -48.64 4.72
C LYS A 226 1.26 -49.86 5.04
N GLU A 227 1.00 -50.52 6.17
CA GLU A 227 0.97 -51.99 6.25
C GLU A 227 -0.15 -52.43 7.24
N ASP A 228 -1.02 -53.27 6.69
CA ASP A 228 -1.84 -54.34 7.26
C ASP A 228 -2.71 -54.16 8.52
N GLY A 229 -4.02 -54.12 8.26
CA GLY A 229 -4.95 -55.08 8.87
C GLY A 229 -5.91 -54.56 9.92
N GLU A 230 -6.91 -53.73 9.55
CA GLU A 230 -8.13 -53.61 10.36
C GLU A 230 -9.36 -53.19 9.53
N LYS A 231 -10.54 -53.71 9.92
CA LYS A 231 -11.77 -53.81 9.11
C LYS A 231 -12.37 -52.44 8.73
N MET A 232 -12.61 -52.24 7.43
CA MET A 232 -13.34 -51.07 6.92
C MET A 232 -14.82 -51.10 7.29
N VAL A 233 -15.28 -50.11 8.06
CA VAL A 233 -16.70 -49.79 8.24
C VAL A 233 -17.11 -48.77 7.17
N LYS A 234 -18.03 -49.15 6.28
CA LYS A 234 -18.61 -48.23 5.28
C LYS A 234 -19.57 -47.26 5.96
N VAL A 235 -19.21 -45.98 5.99
CA VAL A 235 -20.15 -44.89 6.32
C VAL A 235 -20.53 -44.17 5.03
N LYS A 236 -21.84 -44.05 4.76
CA LYS A 236 -22.38 -43.30 3.61
C LYS A 236 -22.10 -41.81 3.78
N MET A 237 -21.32 -41.20 2.90
CA MET A 237 -21.23 -39.74 2.79
C MET A 237 -22.52 -39.16 2.21
N GLY A 238 -23.22 -38.35 3.01
CA GLY A 238 -24.36 -37.53 2.60
C GLY A 238 -23.91 -36.30 1.80
N ARG A 239 -24.83 -35.79 0.96
CA ARG A 239 -24.64 -34.71 -0.02
C ARG A 239 -24.04 -33.43 0.58
N GLY A 240 -23.10 -32.82 -0.16
CA GLY A 240 -22.58 -31.48 0.12
C GLY A 240 -23.62 -30.40 -0.15
N LEU A 241 -23.92 -29.59 0.86
CA LEU A 241 -24.66 -28.34 0.73
C LEU A 241 -23.64 -27.21 0.63
N GLY A 242 -23.66 -26.50 -0.49
CA GLY A 242 -22.87 -25.30 -0.72
C GLY A 242 -23.38 -24.12 0.10
N VAL A 243 -22.49 -23.17 0.35
CA VAL A 243 -22.76 -21.90 1.05
C VAL A 243 -23.58 -20.99 0.12
N GLY A 244 -24.87 -21.32 -0.02
CA GLY A 244 -25.88 -20.52 -0.75
C GLY A 244 -27.17 -20.29 0.05
N ASP A 245 -27.34 -20.96 1.20
CA ASP A 245 -28.60 -20.95 1.96
C ASP A 245 -28.43 -20.44 3.40
N LEU A 246 -27.84 -19.26 3.57
CA LEU A 246 -27.87 -18.52 4.83
C LEU A 246 -28.60 -17.20 4.60
N VAL A 247 -29.94 -17.26 4.63
CA VAL A 247 -30.82 -16.10 4.76
C VAL A 247 -31.58 -16.20 6.07
N GLU A 248 -31.63 -15.07 6.77
CA GLU A 248 -32.06 -14.82 8.14
C GLU A 248 -33.45 -15.37 8.51
N LYS A 249 -33.59 -15.79 9.77
CA LYS A 249 -34.87 -15.78 10.46
C LYS A 249 -34.70 -15.18 11.86
N SER A 250 -35.27 -14.00 12.00
CA SER A 250 -35.55 -13.30 13.26
C SER A 250 -36.70 -14.00 13.99
N ASP A 251 -36.45 -14.52 15.19
CA ASP A 251 -37.50 -14.99 16.09
C ASP A 251 -37.78 -13.93 17.16
N VAL A 252 -38.89 -13.23 16.97
CA VAL A 252 -39.61 -12.49 18.02
C VAL A 252 -40.81 -13.36 18.39
N GLN A 253 -40.86 -13.84 19.64
CA GLN A 253 -42.03 -13.93 20.52
C GLN A 253 -41.92 -15.13 21.47
N SER A 254 -41.79 -14.83 22.76
CA SER A 254 -42.72 -15.25 23.81
C SER A 254 -42.63 -14.26 24.97
#